data_AF-A0A920VR42-F1
#
_entry.id   AF-A0A920VR42-F1
#
_cell.length_a   1.000
_cell.length_b   1.000
_cell.length_c   1.000
_cell.angle_alpha   90.00
_cell.angle_beta   90.00
_cell.angle_gamma   90.00
#
_symmetry.space_group_name_H-M   'P 1'
#
loop_
_entity.id
_entity.type
_entity.pdbx_description
1 polymer ?
#
loop_
_entity_poly.entity_id
_entity_poly.type
_entity_poly.pdbx_seq_one_letter_code
_entity_poly.pdbx_strand_id
1 'polypeptide(L)'
;MAGSHSISNTRKRPRNGDKEFLGHKGNLNGEDIVDIICKEPATAAFLSRHMYSFFVADEAPVPEWPYKPPRDPDAINALSKVYFESGYDIAEMLKGFCSIQSFSKLKKHDISE
;
A
#
# COMPACT_ATOMS: atom_id res chain seq x y z
N MET A 1 -49.20 28.79 -14.78
CA MET A 1 -47.95 28.82 -15.58
C MET A 1 -46.89 28.05 -14.81
N ALA A 2 -46.51 26.86 -15.29
CA ALA A 2 -45.49 26.02 -14.65
C ALA A 2 -44.09 26.57 -14.99
N GLY A 3 -43.41 27.15 -13.99
CA GLY A 3 -42.04 27.65 -14.14
C GLY A 3 -41.05 26.49 -14.04
N SER A 4 -40.56 26.05 -15.20
CA SER A 4 -39.48 25.07 -15.35
C SER A 4 -38.21 25.56 -14.64
N HIS A 5 -37.92 25.00 -13.46
CA HIS A 5 -36.64 25.22 -12.79
C HIS A 5 -35.59 24.27 -13.39
N SER A 6 -34.86 24.77 -14.37
CA SER A 6 -33.69 24.09 -14.92
C SER A 6 -32.54 24.23 -13.90
N ILE A 7 -32.25 23.17 -13.15
CA ILE A 7 -31.06 23.13 -12.28
C ILE A 7 -29.87 22.71 -13.16
N SER A 8 -29.09 23.68 -13.61
CA SER A 8 -27.81 23.44 -14.28
C SER A 8 -26.74 23.14 -13.23
N ASN A 9 -26.54 21.86 -12.91
CA ASN A 9 -25.43 21.43 -12.04
C ASN A 9 -24.10 21.52 -12.79
N THR A 10 -23.53 22.72 -12.89
CA THR A 10 -22.14 22.92 -13.33
C THR A 10 -21.23 22.96 -12.11
N ARG A 11 -20.95 21.80 -11.51
CA ARG A 11 -19.78 21.68 -10.61
C ARG A 11 -18.53 21.92 -11.46
N LYS A 12 -18.08 23.17 -11.54
CA LYS A 12 -16.76 23.55 -12.04
C LYS A 12 -15.73 22.77 -11.22
N ARG A 13 -15.23 21.66 -11.75
CA ARG A 13 -13.97 21.09 -11.28
C ARG A 13 -12.90 22.13 -11.66
N PRO A 14 -12.21 22.78 -10.72
CA PRO A 14 -11.14 23.70 -11.09
C PRO A 14 -10.07 22.88 -11.81
N ARG A 15 -9.77 23.26 -13.06
CA ARG A 15 -8.77 22.58 -13.89
C ARG A 15 -7.33 22.85 -13.43
N ASN A 16 -7.13 23.83 -12.55
CA ASN A 16 -5.88 24.22 -11.87
C ASN A 16 -6.23 24.99 -10.59
N GLY A 17 -6.65 24.30 -9.54
CA GLY A 17 -6.86 24.90 -8.21
C GLY A 17 -6.09 24.10 -7.17
N ASP A 18 -5.66 24.75 -6.10
CA ASP A 18 -4.95 24.10 -4.99
C ASP A 18 -5.73 22.87 -4.51
N LYS A 19 -5.15 21.69 -4.71
CA LYS A 19 -5.67 20.41 -4.24
C LYS A 19 -5.09 20.14 -2.87
N GLU A 20 -5.92 19.62 -1.99
CA GLU A 20 -5.53 19.12 -0.68
C GLU A 20 -5.62 17.60 -0.67
N PHE A 21 -4.52 16.91 -0.37
CA PHE A 21 -4.45 15.45 -0.29
C PHE A 21 -3.52 15.03 0.86
N LEU A 22 -4.04 14.25 1.82
CA LEU A 22 -3.30 13.79 3.00
C LEU A 22 -2.52 14.92 3.73
N GLY A 23 -3.10 16.12 3.81
CA GLY A 23 -2.46 17.30 4.43
C GLY A 23 -1.51 18.09 3.52
N HIS A 24 -1.20 17.60 2.31
CA HIS A 24 -0.44 18.33 1.30
C HIS A 24 -1.36 19.23 0.48
N LYS A 25 -0.99 20.51 0.31
CA LYS A 25 -1.74 21.51 -0.46
C LYS A 25 -0.92 22.03 -1.63
N GLY A 26 -1.56 22.19 -2.79
CA GLY A 26 -0.97 22.86 -3.95
C GLY A 26 -1.47 22.30 -5.27
N ASN A 27 -0.79 22.63 -6.37
CA ASN A 27 -1.13 22.12 -7.69
C ASN A 27 -0.63 20.67 -7.88
N LEU A 28 -1.16 19.74 -7.08
CA LEU A 28 -0.77 18.32 -7.11
C LEU A 28 -1.20 17.67 -8.43
N ASN A 29 -0.27 17.01 -9.10
CA ASN A 29 -0.53 16.14 -10.25
C ASN A 29 -0.68 14.68 -9.80
N GLY A 30 -0.86 13.77 -10.77
CA GLY A 30 -0.99 12.34 -10.46
C GLY A 30 0.28 11.74 -9.86
N GLU A 31 1.44 12.12 -10.39
CA GLU A 31 2.76 11.69 -9.90
C GLU A 31 3.01 12.15 -8.45
N ASP A 32 2.69 13.42 -8.15
CA ASP A 32 2.81 13.95 -6.79
C ASP A 32 1.93 13.17 -5.79
N ILE A 33 0.73 12.78 -6.19
CA ILE A 33 -0.19 11.98 -5.35
C ILE A 33 0.39 10.58 -5.10
N VAL A 34 0.95 9.94 -6.13
CA VAL A 34 1.60 8.63 -5.98
C VAL A 34 2.79 8.74 -5.02
N ASP A 35 3.62 9.77 -5.16
CA ASP A 35 4.77 10.01 -4.28
C ASP A 35 4.36 10.24 -2.82
N ILE A 36 3.24 10.94 -2.58
CA ILE A 36 2.69 11.11 -1.23
C ILE A 36 2.22 9.77 -0.68
N ILE A 37 1.52 8.96 -1.47
CA ILE A 37 1.03 7.63 -1.03
C ILE A 37 2.19 6.69 -0.71
N CYS A 38 3.24 6.67 -1.52
CA CYS A 38 4.43 5.83 -1.30
C CYS A 38 5.13 6.15 0.04
N LYS A 39 5.10 7.41 0.48
CA LYS A 39 5.72 7.85 1.74
C LYS A 39 4.93 7.40 2.98
N GLU A 40 3.65 7.06 2.85
CA GLU A 40 2.84 6.68 3.99
C GLU A 40 3.23 5.28 4.52
N PRO A 41 3.50 5.15 5.84
CA PRO A 41 3.86 3.86 6.45
C PRO A 41 2.76 2.80 6.32
N ALA A 42 1.50 3.24 6.28
CA ALA A 42 0.36 2.36 6.04
C ALA A 42 0.44 1.69 4.64
N THR A 43 0.95 2.39 3.64
CA THR A 43 1.11 1.87 2.27
C THR A 43 2.15 0.76 2.23
N ALA A 44 3.29 0.95 2.88
CA ALA A 44 4.36 -0.05 2.95
C ALA A 44 3.89 -1.35 3.64
N ALA A 45 3.18 -1.21 4.76
CA ALA A 45 2.60 -2.34 5.48
C ALA A 45 1.53 -3.06 4.64
N PHE A 46 0.68 -2.30 3.94
CA PHE A 46 -0.35 -2.84 3.05
C PHE A 46 0.27 -3.65 1.91
N LEU A 47 1.23 -3.10 1.17
CA LEU A 47 1.92 -3.81 0.10
C LEU A 47 2.61 -5.07 0.62
N SER A 48 3.35 -4.94 1.72
CA SER A 48 4.08 -6.07 2.31
C SER A 48 3.15 -7.22 2.67
N ARG A 49 2.00 -6.93 3.30
CA ARG A 49 0.99 -7.92 3.65
C ARG A 49 0.30 -8.52 2.42
N HIS A 50 0.04 -7.71 1.40
CA HIS A 50 -0.55 -8.18 0.15
C HIS A 50 0.38 -9.15 -0.59
N MET A 51 1.67 -8.83 -0.65
CA MET A 51 2.67 -9.67 -1.28
C MET A 51 2.88 -10.98 -0.50
N TYR A 52 2.91 -10.92 0.83
CA TYR A 52 2.97 -12.11 1.68
C TYR A 52 1.75 -13.02 1.46
N SER A 53 0.55 -12.43 1.39
CA SER A 53 -0.69 -13.15 1.08
C SER A 53 -0.65 -13.85 -0.27
N PHE A 54 -0.08 -13.19 -1.28
CA PHE A 54 -0.09 -13.69 -2.65
C PHE A 54 0.90 -14.83 -2.88
N PHE A 55 2.06 -14.80 -2.22
CA PHE A 55 3.16 -15.75 -2.49
C PHE A 55 3.42 -16.79 -1.39
N VAL A 56 3.05 -16.54 -0.13
CA VAL A 56 3.46 -17.40 1.00
C VAL A 56 2.31 -18.20 1.59
N ALA A 57 1.25 -17.51 1.99
CA ALA A 57 0.18 -18.09 2.78
C ALA A 57 -1.10 -17.28 2.62
N ASP A 58 -2.25 -17.97 2.65
CA ASP A 58 -3.54 -17.30 2.68
C ASP A 58 -3.68 -16.43 3.93
N GLU A 59 -3.80 -15.14 3.69
CA GLU A 59 -4.10 -14.11 4.68
C GLU A 59 -5.61 -13.86 4.72
N ALA A 60 -6.05 -13.12 5.75
CA ALA A 60 -7.42 -12.63 5.76
C ALA A 60 -7.67 -11.73 4.53
N PRO A 61 -8.90 -11.63 4.02
CA PRO A 61 -9.20 -10.70 2.94
C PRO A 61 -8.97 -9.26 3.43
N VAL A 62 -8.62 -8.37 2.49
CA VAL A 62 -8.26 -6.97 2.76
C VAL A 62 -9.20 -6.22 3.73
N PRO A 63 -10.55 -6.37 3.66
CA PRO A 63 -11.46 -5.69 4.59
C PRO A 63 -11.29 -6.09 6.07
N GLU A 64 -10.73 -7.27 6.34
CA GLU A 64 -10.53 -7.79 7.70
C GLU A 64 -9.19 -7.37 8.32
N TRP A 65 -8.27 -6.81 7.53
CA TRP A 65 -6.92 -6.45 7.98
C TRP A 65 -6.86 -5.47 9.17
N PRO A 66 -7.79 -4.52 9.34
CA PRO A 66 -7.82 -3.65 10.53
C PRO A 66 -8.10 -4.41 11.84
N TYR A 67 -8.77 -5.56 11.76
CA TYR A 67 -9.22 -6.34 12.92
C TYR A 67 -8.42 -7.62 13.14
N LYS A 68 -7.76 -8.12 12.08
CA LYS A 68 -6.99 -9.34 12.10
C LYS A 68 -5.51 -9.04 11.83
N PRO A 69 -4.60 -9.29 12.79
CA PRO A 69 -3.18 -9.05 12.58
C PRO A 69 -2.62 -9.95 11.48
N PRO A 70 -1.50 -9.56 10.84
CA PRO A 70 -0.83 -10.39 9.87
C PRO A 70 -0.33 -11.68 10.52
N ARG A 71 -0.27 -12.76 9.73
CA ARG A 71 0.14 -14.07 10.22
C ARG A 71 1.60 -14.09 10.69
N ASP A 72 2.44 -13.31 10.02
CA ASP A 72 3.88 -13.19 10.31
C ASP A 72 4.27 -11.70 10.32
N PRO A 73 4.10 -11.02 11.46
CA PRO A 73 4.41 -9.59 11.58
C PRO A 73 5.87 -9.27 11.28
N ASP A 74 6.80 -10.18 11.60
CA ASP A 74 8.23 -9.98 11.38
C ASP A 74 8.57 -9.96 9.88
N ALA A 75 7.97 -10.86 9.10
CA ALA A 75 8.12 -10.84 7.64
C ALA A 75 7.54 -9.57 7.02
N ILE A 76 6.37 -9.09 7.49
CA ILE A 76 5.76 -7.84 7.01
C ILE A 76 6.66 -6.64 7.32
N ASN A 77 7.22 -6.59 8.52
CA ASN A 77 8.15 -5.52 8.92
C ASN A 77 9.44 -5.55 8.11
N ALA A 78 10.01 -6.72 7.85
CA ALA A 78 11.21 -6.87 7.03
C ALA A 78 10.98 -6.39 5.59
N LEU A 79 9.86 -6.76 4.97
CA LEU A 79 9.49 -6.30 3.62
C LEU A 79 9.22 -4.79 3.59
N SER A 80 8.56 -4.26 4.62
CA SER A 80 8.32 -2.82 4.73
C SER A 80 9.64 -2.06 4.86
N LYS A 81 10.61 -2.59 5.60
CA LYS A 81 11.95 -2.01 5.73
C LYS A 81 12.67 -1.94 4.38
N VAL A 82 12.66 -3.04 3.62
CA VAL A 82 13.24 -3.09 2.26
C VAL A 82 12.57 -2.06 1.34
N TYR A 83 11.24 -1.90 1.42
CA TYR A 83 10.50 -0.90 0.64
C TYR A 83 10.97 0.53 0.91
N PHE A 84 11.23 0.88 2.18
CA PHE A 84 11.75 2.21 2.51
C PHE A 84 13.22 2.37 2.12
N GLU A 85 14.05 1.35 2.34
CA GLU A 85 15.48 1.39 2.01
C GLU A 85 15.73 1.45 0.50
N SER A 86 14.84 0.89 -0.31
CA SER A 86 14.92 0.93 -1.78
C SER A 86 14.37 2.20 -2.42
N GLY A 87 13.79 3.11 -1.63
CA GLY A 87 13.13 4.31 -2.16
C GLY A 87 11.77 4.00 -2.79
N TYR A 88 10.97 3.16 -2.13
CA TYR A 88 9.61 2.77 -2.53
C TYR A 88 9.56 1.85 -3.75
N ASP A 89 10.64 1.10 -4.01
CA ASP A 89 10.73 0.19 -5.16
C ASP A 89 10.14 -1.20 -4.82
N ILE A 90 9.07 -1.56 -5.53
CA ILE A 90 8.35 -2.84 -5.39
C ILE A 90 9.17 -4.02 -5.95
N ALA A 91 9.99 -3.81 -6.98
CA ALA A 91 10.86 -4.85 -7.52
C ALA A 91 11.94 -5.23 -6.50
N GLU A 92 12.49 -4.27 -5.77
CA GLU A 92 13.40 -4.54 -4.65
C GLU A 92 12.70 -5.27 -3.49
N MET A 93 11.44 -4.92 -3.16
CA MET A 93 10.65 -5.72 -2.22
C MET A 93 10.49 -7.18 -2.66
N LEU A 94 10.22 -7.43 -3.95
CA LEU A 94 10.12 -8.80 -4.51
C LEU A 94 11.46 -9.54 -4.44
N LYS A 95 12.58 -8.86 -4.68
CA LYS A 95 13.91 -9.47 -4.52
C LYS A 95 14.20 -9.81 -3.06
N GLY A 96 13.92 -8.89 -2.14
CA GLY A 96 14.02 -9.12 -0.70
C GLY A 96 13.14 -10.27 -0.25
N PHE A 97 11.92 -10.37 -0.79
CA PHE A 97 11.01 -11.48 -0.58
C PHE A 97 11.60 -12.84 -0.99
N CYS A 98 12.19 -12.95 -2.19
CA CYS A 98 12.86 -14.18 -2.63
C CYS A 98 14.00 -14.59 -1.70
N SER A 99 14.75 -13.62 -1.16
CA SER A 99 15.80 -13.88 -0.17
C SER A 99 15.23 -14.43 1.15
N ILE A 100 14.13 -13.86 1.65
CA ILE A 100 13.46 -14.30 2.88
C ILE A 100 12.83 -15.69 2.72
N GLN A 101 12.24 -16.00 1.55
CA GLN A 101 11.68 -17.32 1.23
C GLN A 101 12.74 -18.43 1.25
N SER A 102 13.91 -18.19 0.65
CA SER A 102 15.03 -19.14 0.72
C SER A 102 15.44 -19.42 2.17
N PHE A 103 15.36 -18.41 3.05
CA PHE A 103 15.72 -18.55 4.46
C PHE A 103 14.65 -19.29 5.29
N SER A 104 13.35 -19.05 5.05
CA SER A 104 12.26 -19.69 5.81
C SER A 104 12.12 -21.20 5.52
N LYS A 105 12.57 -21.67 4.35
CA LYS A 105 12.69 -23.11 4.06
C LYS A 105 13.83 -23.79 4.82
N LEU A 106 14.91 -23.07 5.15
CA LEU A 106 16.03 -23.63 5.90
C LEU A 106 15.69 -23.83 7.38
N LYS A 107 14.87 -22.95 7.99
CA LYS A 107 14.56 -23.08 9.43
C LYS A 107 13.58 -24.20 9.80
N LYS A 108 12.83 -24.77 8.84
CA LYS A 108 11.87 -25.86 9.11
C LYS A 108 12.48 -27.26 9.04
N HIS A 109 13.73 -27.39 8.59
CA HIS A 109 14.38 -28.70 8.40
C HIS A 109 15.48 -29.00 9.43
N ASP A 110 15.76 -28.07 10.36
CA ASP A 110 16.83 -28.17 11.38
C ASP A 110 16.31 -28.25 12.83
N ILE A 111 15.00 -28.47 13.05
CA ILE A 111 14.45 -28.72 14.40
C ILE A 111 13.59 -29.97 14.37
N SER A 112 14.24 -31.13 14.25
CA SER A 112 13.73 -32.42 14.64
C SER A 112 14.90 -33.38 14.83
N GLU A 113 15.55 -33.30 15.99
CA GLU A 113 16.08 -34.46 16.73
C GLU A 113 15.32 -34.57 18.05
#